data_AF-A0A940LDI3-F1
#
_entry.id   AF-A0A940LDI3-F1
#
_cell.length_a   1.000
_cell.length_b   1.000
_cell.length_c   1.000
_cell.angle_alpha   90.00
_cell.angle_beta   90.00
_cell.angle_gamma   90.00
#
_symmetry.space_group_name_H-M   'P 1'
#
loop_
_entity.id
_entity.type
_entity.pdbx_description
1 polymer ?
#
loop_
_entity_poly.entity_id
_entity_poly.type
_entity_poly.pdbx_seq_one_letter_code
_entity_poly.pdbx_strand_id
1 'polypeptide(L)'
;MGRSFSSYAITMLVELLTKEELLHFKQALLQDLALLLKGEALPVNSEEFGFEKIRLNISVSQLALLIRAAMDAGVIINDNKTAVLKCVALFMRTDKIENISVESMRKKFYEADRSSKDSVKDLLMEMFKKVHKY
;
A
#
# COMPACT_ATOMS: atom_id res chain seq x y z
N MET A 1 7.72 -34.63 47.39
CA MET A 1 6.92 -33.39 47.23
C MET A 1 7.83 -32.33 46.64
N GLY A 2 7.66 -31.91 45.38
CA GLY A 2 8.58 -30.93 44.79
C GLY A 2 8.42 -30.66 43.29
N ARG A 3 7.66 -31.48 42.55
CA ARG A 3 7.41 -31.27 41.11
C ARG A 3 6.16 -30.45 40.78
N SER A 4 5.23 -30.23 41.72
CA SER A 4 3.96 -29.51 41.44
C SER A 4 4.10 -27.98 41.41
N PHE A 5 5.03 -27.41 42.18
CA PHE A 5 5.24 -25.95 42.23
C PHE A 5 5.86 -25.40 40.93
N SER A 6 6.73 -26.18 40.28
CA SER A 6 7.40 -25.76 39.03
C SER A 6 6.45 -25.73 37.84
N SER A 7 5.55 -26.71 37.72
CA SER A 7 4.54 -26.73 36.65
C SER A 7 3.57 -25.55 36.75
N TYR A 8 3.13 -25.21 37.96
CA TYR A 8 2.22 -24.09 38.19
C TYR A 8 2.86 -22.74 37.87
N ALA A 9 4.15 -22.57 38.21
CA ALA A 9 4.91 -21.37 37.87
C ALA A 9 5.08 -21.18 36.35
N ILE A 10 5.30 -22.27 35.61
CA ILE A 10 5.39 -22.24 34.14
C ILE A 10 4.04 -21.89 33.52
N THR A 11 2.94 -22.49 33.98
CA THR A 11 1.59 -22.15 33.50
C THR A 11 1.26 -20.68 33.77
N MET A 12 1.56 -20.16 34.96
CA MET A 12 1.38 -18.74 35.28
C MET A 12 2.20 -17.83 34.35
N LEU A 13 3.46 -18.17 34.06
CA LEU A 13 4.31 -17.37 33.17
C LEU A 13 3.76 -17.35 31.74
N VAL A 14 3.31 -18.49 31.21
CA VAL A 14 2.69 -18.57 29.87
C VAL A 14 1.38 -17.79 29.84
N GLU A 15 0.54 -17.89 30.87
CA GLU A 15 -0.68 -17.09 30.97
C GLU A 15 -0.39 -15.58 31.07
N LEU A 16 0.69 -15.19 31.74
CA LEU A 16 1.06 -13.78 31.91
C LEU A 16 1.59 -13.20 30.60
N LEU A 17 2.46 -13.94 29.90
CA LEU A 17 2.98 -13.56 28.58
C LEU A 17 1.86 -13.45 27.55
N THR A 18 0.94 -14.42 27.51
CA THR A 18 -0.19 -14.38 26.58
C THR A 18 -1.16 -13.24 26.88
N LYS A 19 -1.37 -12.88 28.16
CA LYS A 19 -2.17 -11.71 28.54
C LYS A 19 -1.50 -10.40 28.13
N GLU A 20 -0.18 -10.28 28.27
CA GLU A 20 0.59 -9.11 27.82
C GLU A 20 0.53 -8.96 26.30
N GLU A 21 0.75 -10.04 25.55
CA GLU A 21 0.63 -10.03 24.09
C GLU A 21 -0.79 -9.63 23.64
N LEU A 22 -1.82 -10.20 24.28
CA LEU A 22 -3.21 -9.85 23.99
C LEU A 22 -3.52 -8.38 24.32
N LEU A 23 -2.93 -7.85 25.39
CA LEU A 23 -3.07 -6.45 25.79
C LEU A 23 -2.43 -5.51 24.75
N HIS A 24 -1.22 -5.83 24.29
CA HIS A 24 -0.54 -5.08 23.25
C HIS A 24 -1.34 -5.10 21.93
N PHE A 25 -1.84 -6.28 21.54
CA PHE A 25 -2.68 -6.41 20.37
C PHE A 25 -3.97 -5.59 20.47
N LYS A 26 -4.63 -5.62 21.64
CA LYS A 26 -5.83 -4.80 21.89
C LYS A 26 -5.54 -3.30 21.82
N GLN A 27 -4.40 -2.86 22.35
CA GLN A 27 -3.98 -1.46 22.26
C GLN A 27 -3.71 -1.03 20.81
N ALA A 28 -3.04 -1.87 20.01
CA ALA A 28 -2.82 -1.60 18.59
C ALA A 28 -4.16 -1.46 17.83
N LEU A 29 -5.08 -2.41 18.01
CA LEU A 29 -6.41 -2.33 17.42
C LEU A 29 -7.19 -1.07 17.83
N LEU A 30 -7.07 -0.64 19.09
CA LEU A 30 -7.72 0.59 19.57
C LEU A 30 -7.12 1.85 18.93
N GLN A 31 -5.81 1.87 18.70
CA GLN A 31 -5.15 2.97 17.98
C GLN A 31 -5.62 3.02 16.52
N ASP A 32 -5.66 1.88 15.84
CA ASP A 32 -6.15 1.77 14.47
C ASP A 32 -7.61 2.20 14.34
N LEU A 33 -8.48 1.74 15.26
CA LEU A 33 -9.88 2.18 15.32
C LEU A 33 -10.00 3.68 15.59
N ALA A 34 -9.15 4.25 16.46
CA ALA A 34 -9.16 5.68 16.74
C ALA A 34 -8.76 6.52 15.52
N LEU A 35 -7.80 6.05 14.71
CA LEU A 35 -7.41 6.67 13.45
C LEU A 35 -8.57 6.63 12.44
N LEU A 36 -9.20 5.47 12.28
CA LEU A 36 -10.37 5.31 11.39
C LEU A 36 -11.53 6.23 11.78
N LEU A 37 -11.82 6.36 13.08
CA LEU A 37 -12.87 7.25 13.59
C LEU A 37 -12.55 8.73 13.36
N LYS A 38 -11.27 9.11 13.33
CA LYS A 38 -10.81 10.47 12.98
C LYS A 38 -10.81 10.72 11.48
N GLY A 39 -11.14 9.72 10.66
CA GLY A 39 -11.05 9.81 9.20
C GLY A 39 -9.61 9.84 8.69
N GLU A 40 -8.64 9.51 9.55
CA GLU A 40 -7.24 9.41 9.20
C GLU A 40 -6.98 8.05 8.56
N ALA A 41 -6.11 8.03 7.55
CA ALA A 41 -5.70 6.76 6.95
C ALA A 41 -4.88 5.98 7.97
N LEU A 42 -5.16 4.68 8.11
CA LEU A 42 -4.24 3.77 8.80
C LEU A 42 -2.85 3.91 8.16
N PRO A 43 -1.77 3.89 8.95
CA PRO A 43 -0.41 3.90 8.43
C PRO A 43 -0.09 2.54 7.79
N VAL A 44 -0.73 2.24 6.66
CA VAL A 44 -0.47 1.03 5.89
C VAL A 44 0.86 1.22 5.17
N ASN A 45 1.95 0.94 5.87
CA ASN A 45 3.29 0.96 5.30
C ASN A 45 3.64 -0.44 4.77
N SER A 46 4.26 -0.53 3.60
CA SER A 46 4.69 -1.81 3.01
C SER A 46 5.63 -2.61 3.92
N GLU A 47 6.34 -1.94 4.81
CA GLU A 47 7.22 -2.54 5.81
C GLU A 47 6.47 -3.43 6.81
N GLU A 48 5.20 -3.11 7.13
CA GLU A 48 4.37 -3.92 8.04
C GLU A 48 3.91 -5.24 7.40
N PHE A 49 3.81 -5.28 6.07
CA PHE A 49 3.38 -6.47 5.32
C PHE A 49 4.54 -7.33 4.81
N GLY A 50 5.78 -6.90 5.02
CA GLY A 50 6.98 -7.67 4.68
C GLY A 50 7.20 -7.91 3.18
N PHE A 51 6.59 -7.11 2.29
CA PHE A 51 6.81 -7.21 0.84
C PHE A 51 7.57 -5.99 0.29
N GLU A 52 8.37 -6.22 -0.76
CA GLU A 52 9.02 -5.14 -1.49
C GLU A 52 8.04 -4.51 -2.50
N LYS A 53 7.93 -3.17 -2.47
CA LYS A 53 7.15 -2.43 -3.47
C LYS A 53 7.77 -2.53 -4.85
N ILE A 54 6.92 -2.66 -5.87
CA ILE A 54 7.32 -2.62 -7.28
C ILE A 54 7.92 -1.24 -7.58
N ARG A 55 9.19 -1.23 -7.99
CA ARG A 55 9.91 0.00 -8.35
C ARG A 55 9.69 0.36 -9.81
N LEU A 56 9.22 1.58 -10.05
CA LEU A 56 8.92 2.10 -11.39
C LEU A 56 9.83 3.28 -11.74
N ASN A 57 10.45 3.23 -12.92
CA ASN A 57 11.23 4.33 -13.47
C ASN A 57 10.33 5.33 -14.24
N ILE A 58 9.32 5.86 -13.55
CA ILE A 58 8.43 6.92 -14.03
C ILE A 58 8.09 7.86 -12.87
N SER A 59 7.62 9.07 -13.17
CA SER A 59 7.12 9.99 -12.15
C SER A 59 5.76 9.57 -11.60
N VAL A 60 5.38 10.06 -10.41
CA VAL A 60 4.04 9.84 -9.85
C VAL A 60 2.94 10.40 -10.77
N SER A 61 3.21 11.47 -11.52
CA SER A 61 2.25 12.03 -12.49
C SER A 61 2.03 11.09 -13.68
N GLN A 62 3.13 10.54 -14.22
CA GLN A 62 3.08 9.57 -15.30
C GLN A 62 2.38 8.29 -14.85
N LEU A 63 2.66 7.80 -13.63
CA LEU A 63 1.97 6.65 -13.05
C LEU A 63 0.47 6.90 -12.89
N ALA A 64 0.07 8.04 -12.32
CA ALA A 64 -1.34 8.38 -12.15
C ALA A 64 -2.08 8.42 -13.50
N LEU A 65 -1.45 8.98 -14.54
CA LEU A 65 -2.01 9.02 -15.88
C LEU A 65 -2.06 7.63 -16.54
N LEU A 66 -1.05 6.79 -16.34
CA LEU A 66 -1.03 5.42 -16.85
C LEU A 66 -2.15 4.57 -16.22
N ILE A 67 -2.36 4.69 -14.90
CA ILE A 67 -3.46 4.02 -14.21
C ILE A 67 -4.81 4.53 -14.74
N ARG A 68 -4.95 5.84 -14.97
CA ARG A 68 -6.16 6.39 -15.60
C ARG A 68 -6.41 5.80 -16.98
N ALA A 69 -5.39 5.76 -17.84
CA ALA A 69 -5.51 5.19 -19.17
C ALA A 69 -5.89 3.70 -19.12
N ALA A 70 -5.32 2.93 -18.18
CA ALA A 70 -5.67 1.53 -17.97
C ALA A 70 -7.12 1.35 -17.51
N MET A 71 -7.64 2.22 -16.65
CA MET A 71 -9.06 2.22 -16.26
C MET A 71 -9.96 2.59 -17.44
N ASP A 72 -9.66 3.69 -18.13
CA ASP A 72 -10.46 4.18 -19.26
C ASP A 72 -10.47 3.18 -20.44
N ALA A 73 -9.39 2.41 -20.62
CA ALA A 73 -9.29 1.34 -21.62
C ALA A 73 -9.93 0.00 -21.19
N GLY A 74 -10.46 -0.10 -19.97
CA GLY A 74 -11.07 -1.32 -19.44
C GLY A 74 -10.07 -2.42 -19.02
N VAL A 75 -8.78 -2.09 -18.91
CA VAL A 75 -7.76 -3.00 -18.36
C VAL A 75 -7.95 -3.13 -16.84
N ILE A 76 -8.27 -2.03 -16.17
CA ILE A 76 -8.67 -2.01 -14.76
C ILE A 76 -10.16 -1.70 -14.68
N ILE A 77 -10.94 -2.66 -14.22
CA ILE A 77 -12.42 -2.60 -14.24
C ILE A 77 -13.05 -2.09 -12.92
N ASN A 78 -12.23 -1.77 -11.91
CA ASN A 78 -12.74 -1.27 -10.64
C ASN A 78 -13.30 0.16 -10.76
N ASP A 79 -14.55 0.38 -10.36
CA ASP A 79 -15.18 1.71 -10.44
C ASP A 79 -14.62 2.72 -9.43
N ASN A 80 -14.16 2.22 -8.28
CA ASN A 80 -13.65 3.07 -7.21
C ASN A 80 -12.20 3.50 -7.46
N LYS A 81 -12.05 4.61 -8.20
CA LYS A 81 -10.77 5.26 -8.50
C LYS A 81 -9.91 5.49 -7.26
N THR A 82 -10.50 5.94 -6.16
CA THR A 82 -9.76 6.19 -4.91
C THR A 82 -9.18 4.90 -4.34
N ALA A 83 -9.94 3.80 -4.35
CA ALA A 83 -9.46 2.50 -3.89
C ALA A 83 -8.32 1.98 -4.77
N VAL A 84 -8.43 2.12 -6.10
CA VAL A 84 -7.36 1.76 -7.05
C VAL A 84 -6.10 2.56 -6.74
N LEU A 85 -6.20 3.88 -6.57
CA LEU A 85 -5.04 4.73 -6.28
C LEU A 85 -4.40 4.42 -4.92
N LYS A 86 -5.19 4.08 -3.90
CA LYS A 86 -4.68 3.59 -2.60
C LYS A 86 -3.89 2.30 -2.77
N CYS A 87 -4.43 1.35 -3.53
CA CYS A 87 -3.77 0.09 -3.84
C CYS A 87 -2.43 0.34 -4.56
N VAL A 88 -2.44 1.18 -5.59
CA VAL A 88 -1.22 1.51 -6.34
C VAL A 88 -0.17 2.16 -5.44
N ALA A 89 -0.55 3.13 -4.60
CA ALA A 89 0.38 3.79 -3.67
C ALA A 89 0.96 2.84 -2.60
N LEU A 90 0.21 1.80 -2.23
CA LEU A 90 0.63 0.78 -1.27
C LEU A 90 1.66 -0.18 -1.89
N PHE A 91 1.42 -0.66 -3.11
CA PHE A 91 2.24 -1.70 -3.74
C PHE A 91 3.33 -1.19 -4.68
N MET A 92 3.29 0.07 -5.07
CA MET A 92 4.23 0.63 -6.05
C MET A 92 4.98 1.84 -5.48
N ARG A 93 6.23 1.98 -5.92
CA ARG A 93 7.10 3.12 -5.67
C ARG A 93 7.69 3.64 -6.98
N THR A 94 8.10 4.88 -6.98
CA THR A 94 8.88 5.45 -8.10
C THR A 94 10.34 5.58 -7.71
N ASP A 95 11.24 5.73 -8.68
CA ASP A 95 12.67 5.94 -8.39
C ASP A 95 12.96 7.11 -7.44
N LYS A 96 12.09 8.11 -7.41
CA LYS A 96 12.26 9.33 -6.59
C LYS A 96 11.42 9.33 -5.31
N ILE A 97 10.40 8.48 -5.22
CA ILE A 97 9.41 8.52 -4.13
C ILE A 97 9.06 7.09 -3.71
N GLU A 98 9.48 6.75 -2.49
CA GLU A 98 9.23 5.46 -1.82
C GLU A 98 7.76 5.33 -1.37
N ASN A 99 7.23 6.40 -0.76
CA ASN A 99 5.87 6.47 -0.23
C ASN A 99 5.06 7.49 -1.02
N ILE A 100 4.21 6.99 -1.91
CA ILE A 100 3.38 7.83 -2.77
C ILE A 100 2.19 8.36 -1.96
N SER A 101 2.04 9.68 -1.88
CA SER A 101 0.84 10.30 -1.32
C SER A 101 -0.36 10.05 -2.23
N VAL A 102 -1.38 9.36 -1.70
CA VAL A 102 -2.64 9.07 -2.40
C VAL A 102 -3.32 10.36 -2.86
N GLU A 103 -3.32 11.41 -2.03
CA GLU A 103 -3.94 12.68 -2.38
C GLU A 103 -3.21 13.37 -3.54
N SER A 104 -1.87 13.42 -3.49
CA SER A 104 -1.06 13.98 -4.58
C SER A 104 -1.25 13.20 -5.88
N MET A 105 -1.29 11.87 -5.79
CA MET A 105 -1.51 10.98 -6.93
C MET A 105 -2.92 11.16 -7.52
N ARG A 106 -3.94 11.29 -6.67
CA ARG A 106 -5.32 11.57 -7.08
C ARG A 106 -5.44 12.90 -7.83
N LYS A 107 -4.78 13.95 -7.36
CA LYS A 107 -4.75 15.23 -8.08
C LYS A 107 -4.17 15.05 -9.49
N LYS A 108 -3.01 14.40 -9.61
CA LYS A 108 -2.33 14.13 -10.89
C LYS A 108 -3.13 13.21 -11.83
N PHE A 109 -3.94 12.31 -11.26
CA PHE A 109 -4.84 11.44 -12.03
C PHE A 109 -5.88 12.27 -12.81
N TYR A 110 -6.47 13.29 -12.19
CA TYR A 110 -7.44 14.15 -12.83
C TYR A 110 -6.79 15.27 -13.66
N GLU A 111 -5.72 15.87 -13.14
CA GLU A 111 -5.04 17.04 -13.68
C GLU A 111 -3.69 16.68 -14.31
N ALA A 112 -3.70 15.87 -15.35
CA ALA A 112 -2.47 15.48 -16.04
C ALA A 112 -1.91 16.62 -16.91
N ASP A 113 -0.66 17.01 -16.65
CA ASP A 113 0.07 17.99 -17.44
C ASP A 113 0.51 17.44 -18.80
N ARG A 114 0.85 18.34 -19.73
CA ARG A 114 1.20 17.98 -21.10
C ARG A 114 2.48 17.13 -21.18
N SER A 115 3.49 17.45 -20.37
CA SER A 115 4.75 16.72 -20.35
C SER A 115 4.55 15.27 -19.88
N SER A 116 3.72 15.06 -18.86
CA SER A 116 3.32 13.73 -18.41
C SER A 116 2.57 12.95 -19.49
N LYS A 117 1.68 13.60 -20.26
CA LYS A 117 0.96 12.96 -21.38
C LYS A 117 1.91 12.50 -22.49
N ASP A 118 2.81 13.38 -22.91
CA ASP A 118 3.79 13.06 -23.96
C ASP A 118 4.70 11.90 -23.51
N SER A 119 5.19 11.96 -22.26
CA SER A 119 6.02 10.89 -21.69
C SER A 119 5.30 9.53 -21.59
N VAL A 120 4.04 9.52 -21.14
CA VAL A 120 3.24 8.28 -21.02
C VAL A 120 2.92 7.71 -22.40
N LYS A 121 2.65 8.56 -23.38
CA LYS A 121 2.47 8.13 -24.77
C LYS A 121 3.72 7.42 -25.28
N ASP A 122 4.90 8.00 -25.10
CA ASP A 122 6.15 7.39 -25.55
C ASP A 122 6.42 6.05 -24.84
N LEU A 123 6.16 5.99 -23.53
CA LEU A 123 6.25 4.75 -22.75
C LEU A 123 5.34 3.66 -23.31
N LEU A 124 4.07 3.98 -23.59
CA LEU A 124 3.10 3.02 -24.14
C LEU A 124 3.51 2.55 -25.54
N MET A 125 4.06 3.44 -26.38
CA MET A 125 4.57 3.07 -27.70
C MET A 125 5.76 2.12 -27.61
N GLU A 126 6.68 2.35 -26.66
CA GLU A 126 7.77 1.42 -26.39
C GLU A 126 7.26 0.06 -25.89
N MET A 127 6.30 0.03 -24.97
CA MET A 127 5.64 -1.21 -24.53
C MET A 127 4.98 -1.94 -25.70
N PHE A 128 4.27 -1.22 -26.58
CA PHE A 128 3.66 -1.80 -27.78
C PHE A 128 4.70 -2.44 -28.69
N LYS A 129 5.82 -1.76 -28.97
CA LYS A 129 6.93 -2.32 -29.76
C LYS A 129 7.48 -3.60 -29.14
N LYS A 130 7.60 -3.65 -27.81
CA LYS A 130 8.04 -4.85 -27.09
C LYS A 130 7.05 -6.00 -27.24
N VAL A 131 5.76 -5.75 -27.02
CA VAL A 131 4.69 -6.75 -27.17
C VAL A 131 4.64 -7.28 -28.60
N HIS A 132 4.76 -6.42 -29.61
CA HIS A 132 4.78 -6.86 -31.01
C HIS A 132 5.99 -7.73 -31.36
N LYS A 133 7.09 -7.62 -30.60
CA LYS A 133 8.30 -8.41 -30.79
C LYS A 133 8.26 -9.77 -30.08
N TYR A 134 7.49 -9.89 -28.99
CA TYR A 134 7.32 -11.15 -28.26
C TYR A 134 6.56 -12.17 -29.09
#